data_AF-A0A818MT05-F1
#
_entry.id   AF-A0A818MT05-F1
#
_cell.length_a   1.000
_cell.length_b   1.000
_cell.length_c   1.000
_cell.angle_alpha   90.00
_cell.angle_beta   90.00
_cell.angle_gamma   90.00
#
_symmetry.space_group_name_H-M   'P 1'
#
loop_
_entity.id
_entity.type
_entity.pdbx_description
1 polymer ?
#
loop_
_entity_poly.entity_id
_entity_poly.type
_entity_poly.pdbx_seq_one_letter_code
_entity_poly.pdbx_strand_id
1 'polypeptide(L)'
;MEAVTSGSSIREASNTFLVPYTTLNSHVNNEVLYDQVGRPTKFSIEEEVYLEQAVLALHSWGDPLSIEEFLHISEEYASSLNKSNLFPAGKPTYDWLRSFLKRHTNLILKKSYPLEKKRAALTSEQIEEWFGLLSKVIGENDLANWLAQLFNCDETGLSDSISYSKVLVHRRTSNAYRIQGGSGGKSFTSVMFCASATGFLLPPFVVYKSKRLYQEWCFGDHQRPIFLILKSNFLAKKKQ
;
A
#
# COMPACT_ATOMS: atom_id res chain seq x y z
N MET A 1 -16.13 -42.94 6.68
CA MET A 1 -14.85 -43.67 6.51
C MET A 1 -14.47 -44.38 7.80
N GLU A 2 -14.43 -43.68 8.94
CA GLU A 2 -14.10 -44.26 10.26
C GLU A 2 -14.87 -45.54 10.61
N ALA A 3 -16.17 -45.60 10.35
CA ALA A 3 -17.00 -46.79 10.61
C ALA A 3 -16.54 -48.05 9.84
N VAL A 4 -16.13 -47.87 8.57
CA VAL A 4 -15.63 -48.99 7.73
C VAL A 4 -14.25 -49.41 8.19
N THR A 5 -13.38 -48.47 8.55
CA THR A 5 -12.05 -48.76 9.11
C THR A 5 -12.13 -49.40 10.50
N SER A 6 -13.20 -49.15 11.26
CA SER A 6 -13.48 -49.80 12.55
C SER A 6 -14.13 -51.18 12.45
N GLY A 7 -14.30 -51.71 11.24
CA GLY A 7 -14.74 -53.10 10.98
C GLY A 7 -16.18 -53.27 10.50
N SER A 8 -16.95 -52.19 10.31
CA SER A 8 -18.28 -52.29 9.69
C SER A 8 -18.17 -52.60 8.19
N SER A 9 -19.08 -53.40 7.64
CA SER A 9 -19.11 -53.61 6.19
C SER A 9 -19.49 -52.30 5.46
N ILE A 10 -19.00 -52.10 4.23
CA ILE A 10 -19.33 -50.92 3.40
C ILE A 10 -20.84 -50.75 3.26
N ARG A 11 -21.58 -51.86 3.16
CA ARG A 11 -23.04 -51.88 3.00
C ARG A 11 -23.78 -51.51 4.27
N GLU A 12 -23.29 -51.96 5.41
CA GLU A 12 -23.79 -51.56 6.73
C GLU A 12 -23.54 -50.07 6.97
N ALA A 13 -22.32 -49.58 6.72
CA ALA A 13 -22.01 -48.16 6.81
C ALA A 13 -22.85 -47.30 5.84
N SER A 14 -23.13 -47.79 4.63
CA SER A 14 -23.99 -47.10 3.67
C SER A 14 -25.42 -46.92 4.21
N ASN A 15 -26.00 -47.97 4.80
CA ASN A 15 -27.35 -47.92 5.35
C ASN A 15 -27.43 -47.06 6.62
N THR A 16 -26.42 -47.16 7.51
CA THR A 16 -26.40 -46.43 8.78
C THR A 16 -26.19 -44.92 8.59
N PHE A 17 -25.29 -44.52 7.68
CA PHE A 17 -24.94 -43.12 7.46
C PHE A 17 -25.64 -42.48 6.25
N LEU A 18 -26.53 -43.22 5.58
CA LEU A 18 -27.29 -42.77 4.41
C LEU A 18 -26.41 -42.21 3.28
N VAL A 19 -25.20 -42.74 3.14
CA VAL A 19 -24.28 -42.43 2.04
C VAL A 19 -24.40 -43.54 1.00
N PRO A 20 -24.55 -43.24 -0.31
CA PRO A 20 -24.65 -44.27 -1.33
C PRO A 20 -23.49 -45.26 -1.28
N TYR A 21 -23.81 -46.55 -1.40
CA TYR A 21 -22.83 -47.63 -1.37
C TYR A 21 -21.68 -47.39 -2.35
N THR A 22 -21.99 -46.93 -3.56
CA THR A 22 -21.01 -46.64 -4.62
C THR A 22 -20.03 -45.55 -4.22
N THR A 23 -20.50 -44.48 -3.59
CA THR A 23 -19.65 -43.40 -3.05
C THR A 23 -18.73 -43.95 -1.98
N LEU A 24 -19.26 -44.64 -0.96
CA LEU A 24 -18.45 -45.26 0.10
C LEU A 24 -17.44 -46.26 -0.44
N ASN A 25 -17.85 -47.14 -1.36
CA ASN A 25 -16.98 -48.13 -2.00
C ASN A 25 -15.86 -47.49 -2.82
N SER A 26 -16.16 -46.40 -3.53
CA SER A 26 -15.15 -45.63 -4.25
C SER A 26 -14.18 -44.94 -3.28
N HIS A 27 -14.68 -44.43 -2.16
CA HIS A 27 -13.84 -43.77 -1.16
C HIS A 27 -12.96 -44.73 -0.35
N VAL A 28 -13.41 -45.97 -0.14
CA VAL A 28 -12.67 -47.01 0.59
C VAL A 28 -11.61 -47.68 -0.29
N ASN A 29 -11.89 -47.87 -1.59
CA ASN A 29 -11.00 -48.62 -2.47
C ASN A 29 -10.11 -47.76 -3.37
N ASN A 30 -10.38 -46.46 -3.52
CA ASN A 30 -9.50 -45.56 -4.28
C ASN A 30 -8.55 -44.83 -3.31
N GLU A 31 -7.25 -44.88 -3.59
CA GLU A 31 -6.22 -44.15 -2.83
C GLU A 31 -6.30 -42.62 -3.02
N VAL A 32 -6.93 -42.15 -4.11
CA VAL A 32 -7.04 -40.72 -4.41
C VAL A 32 -8.42 -40.22 -4.03
N LEU A 33 -8.53 -39.79 -2.78
CA LEU A 33 -9.59 -38.90 -2.35
C LEU A 33 -9.14 -37.47 -2.51
N TYR A 34 -9.85 -36.71 -3.33
CA TYR A 34 -9.61 -35.28 -3.43
C TYR A 34 -10.03 -34.63 -2.10
N ASP A 35 -9.06 -34.20 -1.30
CA ASP A 35 -9.32 -33.45 -0.05
C ASP A 35 -10.04 -32.12 -0.30
N GLN A 36 -9.98 -31.61 -1.54
CA GLN A 36 -10.67 -30.39 -1.96
C GLN A 36 -11.74 -30.67 -3.02
N VAL A 37 -12.95 -30.22 -2.72
CA VAL A 37 -14.07 -30.24 -3.65
C VAL A 37 -13.98 -29.01 -4.56
N GLY A 38 -13.83 -29.22 -5.87
CA GLY A 38 -13.89 -28.15 -6.87
C GLY A 38 -12.80 -28.20 -7.93
N ARG A 39 -12.71 -27.15 -8.75
CA ARG A 39 -11.62 -27.00 -9.72
C ARG A 39 -10.31 -26.74 -8.97
N PRO A 40 -9.19 -27.35 -9.39
CA PRO A 40 -7.90 -27.08 -8.78
C PRO A 40 -7.51 -25.61 -8.95
N THR A 41 -6.68 -25.13 -8.02
CA THR A 41 -6.07 -23.81 -8.12
C THR A 41 -5.18 -23.72 -9.36
N LYS A 42 -4.93 -22.49 -9.83
CA LYS A 42 -4.12 -22.24 -11.03
C LYS A 42 -2.63 -22.47 -10.76
N PHE A 43 -2.20 -22.18 -9.54
CA PHE A 43 -0.88 -22.47 -9.00
C PHE A 43 -1.00 -23.53 -7.90
N SER A 44 0.08 -24.28 -7.66
CA SER A 44 0.19 -25.16 -6.49
C SER A 44 0.31 -24.33 -5.22
N ILE A 45 0.18 -24.98 -4.06
CA ILE A 45 0.31 -24.30 -2.76
C ILE A 45 1.72 -23.71 -2.63
N GLU A 46 2.75 -24.46 -3.02
CA GLU A 46 4.15 -24.04 -2.96
C GLU A 46 4.41 -22.83 -3.88
N GLU A 47 3.82 -22.84 -5.08
CA GLU A 47 3.91 -21.74 -6.04
C GLU A 47 3.24 -20.45 -5.52
N GLU A 48 2.05 -20.56 -4.92
CA GLU A 48 1.37 -19.40 -4.32
C GLU A 48 2.14 -18.88 -3.09
N VAL A 49 2.84 -19.74 -2.33
CA VAL A 49 3.72 -19.33 -1.23
C VAL A 49 4.90 -18.50 -1.72
N TYR A 50 5.51 -18.82 -2.87
CA TYR A 50 6.57 -17.98 -3.44
C TYR A 50 6.06 -16.57 -3.79
N LEU A 51 4.86 -16.47 -4.34
CA LEU A 51 4.22 -15.17 -4.63
C LEU A 51 3.94 -14.39 -3.35
N GLU A 52 3.45 -15.05 -2.30
CA GLU A 52 3.26 -14.42 -0.98
C GLU A 52 4.58 -13.89 -0.40
N GLN A 53 5.65 -14.70 -0.45
CA GLN A 53 6.96 -14.29 0.04
C GLN A 53 7.53 -13.10 -0.74
N ALA A 54 7.36 -13.06 -2.07
CA ALA A 54 7.78 -11.93 -2.89
C ALA A 54 7.06 -10.63 -2.49
N VAL A 55 5.75 -10.70 -2.26
CA VAL A 55 4.94 -9.57 -1.77
C VAL A 55 5.45 -9.09 -0.41
N LEU A 56 5.70 -10.02 0.53
CA LEU A 56 6.18 -9.68 1.87
C LEU A 56 7.59 -9.08 1.85
N ALA A 57 8.49 -9.59 1.01
CA ALA A 57 9.84 -9.05 0.84
C ALA A 57 9.79 -7.61 0.31
N LEU A 58 9.07 -7.36 -0.77
CA LEU A 58 8.91 -6.02 -1.35
C LEU A 58 8.23 -5.05 -0.39
N HIS A 59 7.23 -5.52 0.35
CA HIS A 59 6.62 -4.75 1.43
C HIS A 59 7.64 -4.36 2.51
N SER A 60 8.50 -5.29 2.94
CA SER A 60 9.55 -5.01 3.94
C SER A 60 10.60 -4.02 3.47
N TRP A 61 10.87 -3.96 2.15
CA TRP A 61 11.77 -2.99 1.53
C TRP A 61 11.13 -1.61 1.33
N GLY A 62 9.85 -1.46 1.69
CA GLY A 62 9.11 -0.21 1.56
C GLY A 62 8.56 0.06 0.15
N ASP A 63 8.48 -0.95 -0.70
CA ASP A 63 7.87 -0.87 -2.02
C ASP A 63 6.80 -1.95 -2.23
N PRO A 64 5.67 -1.89 -1.49
CA PRO A 64 4.62 -2.89 -1.59
C PRO A 64 3.97 -2.85 -2.97
N LEU A 65 3.69 -4.01 -3.56
CA LEU A 65 3.16 -4.12 -4.93
C LEU A 65 1.72 -3.63 -5.05
N SER A 66 1.43 -2.88 -6.11
CA SER A 66 0.07 -2.57 -6.52
C SER A 66 -0.63 -3.82 -7.08
N ILE A 67 -1.96 -3.76 -7.23
CA ILE A 67 -2.73 -4.84 -7.87
C ILE A 67 -2.20 -5.13 -9.28
N GLU A 68 -1.95 -4.09 -10.07
CA GLU A 68 -1.50 -4.22 -11.46
C GLU A 68 -0.10 -4.84 -11.54
N GLU A 69 0.83 -4.36 -10.71
CA GLU A 69 2.19 -4.90 -10.63
C GLU A 69 2.18 -6.36 -10.17
N PHE A 70 1.36 -6.71 -9.17
CA PHE A 70 1.25 -8.08 -8.68
C PHE A 70 0.66 -9.02 -9.74
N LEU A 71 -0.40 -8.59 -10.45
CA LEU A 71 -0.98 -9.38 -11.55
C LEU A 71 0.03 -9.57 -12.69
N HIS A 72 0.83 -8.54 -12.99
CA HIS A 72 1.88 -8.61 -14.01
C HIS A 72 3.00 -9.59 -13.61
N ILE A 73 3.52 -9.50 -12.38
CA ILE A 73 4.51 -10.45 -11.86
C ILE A 73 3.94 -11.88 -11.87
N SER A 74 2.67 -12.04 -11.52
CA SER A 74 2.00 -13.35 -11.55
C SER A 74 1.85 -13.89 -12.97
N GLU A 75 1.65 -13.02 -13.98
CA GLU A 75 1.62 -13.37 -15.40
C GLU A 75 2.98 -13.88 -15.88
N GLU A 76 4.05 -13.16 -15.54
CA GLU A 76 5.43 -13.57 -15.86
C GLU A 76 5.78 -14.89 -15.18
N TYR A 77 5.40 -15.05 -13.91
CA TYR A 77 5.62 -16.28 -13.17
C TYR A 77 4.85 -17.47 -13.78
N ALA A 78 3.57 -17.28 -14.15
CA ALA A 78 2.80 -18.29 -14.86
C ALA A 78 3.46 -18.69 -16.18
N SER A 79 4.01 -17.73 -16.92
CA SER A 79 4.70 -17.97 -18.20
C SER A 79 5.99 -18.76 -18.01
N SER A 80 6.76 -18.46 -16.96
CA SER A 80 7.98 -19.20 -16.62
C SER A 80 7.72 -20.68 -16.26
N LEU A 81 6.53 -20.97 -15.72
CA LEU A 81 6.10 -22.32 -15.36
C LEU A 81 5.31 -23.04 -16.47
N ASN A 82 5.18 -22.44 -17.66
CA ASN A 82 4.34 -22.94 -18.75
C ASN A 82 2.85 -23.14 -18.35
N LYS A 83 2.35 -22.26 -17.48
CA LYS A 83 1.00 -22.29 -16.90
C LYS A 83 0.08 -21.17 -17.40
N SER A 84 0.51 -20.36 -18.37
CA SER A 84 -0.31 -19.25 -18.89
C SER A 84 -1.65 -19.74 -19.45
N ASN A 85 -1.69 -20.93 -20.05
CA ASN A 85 -2.92 -21.57 -20.54
C ASN A 85 -3.97 -21.85 -19.45
N LEU A 86 -3.58 -21.88 -18.17
CA LEU A 86 -4.52 -22.05 -17.06
C LEU A 86 -5.35 -20.79 -16.83
N PHE A 87 -4.91 -19.63 -17.32
CA PHE A 87 -5.57 -18.35 -17.13
C PHE A 87 -6.35 -17.90 -18.38
N PRO A 88 -7.48 -17.18 -18.19
CA PRO A 88 -8.16 -16.52 -19.30
C PRO A 88 -7.22 -15.56 -20.03
N ALA A 89 -7.12 -15.68 -21.35
CA ALA A 89 -6.21 -14.88 -22.18
C ALA A 89 -4.73 -14.92 -21.76
N GLY A 90 -4.31 -15.95 -21.02
CA GLY A 90 -2.93 -16.08 -20.55
C GLY A 90 -2.60 -15.30 -19.28
N LYS A 91 -3.56 -14.58 -18.68
CA LYS A 91 -3.28 -13.58 -17.64
C LYS A 91 -4.06 -13.79 -16.35
N PRO A 92 -3.41 -13.71 -15.18
CA PRO A 92 -4.09 -13.65 -13.90
C PRO A 92 -5.09 -12.49 -13.84
N THR A 93 -6.29 -12.77 -13.32
CA THR A 93 -7.38 -11.79 -13.25
C THR A 93 -7.60 -11.30 -11.82
N TYR A 94 -8.39 -10.24 -11.68
CA TYR A 94 -8.78 -9.75 -10.36
C TYR A 94 -9.55 -10.77 -9.52
N ASP A 95 -10.33 -11.65 -10.15
CA ASP A 95 -11.04 -12.73 -9.43
C ASP A 95 -10.11 -13.84 -8.94
N TRP A 96 -9.04 -14.12 -9.71
CA TRP A 96 -7.97 -14.98 -9.23
C TRP A 96 -7.27 -14.34 -8.02
N LEU A 97 -6.91 -13.05 -8.08
CA LEU A 97 -6.30 -12.34 -6.96
C LEU A 97 -7.19 -12.39 -5.70
N ARG A 98 -8.50 -12.15 -5.83
CA ARG A 98 -9.45 -12.29 -4.71
C ARG A 98 -9.41 -13.68 -4.09
N SER A 99 -9.31 -14.71 -4.92
CA SER A 99 -9.25 -16.09 -4.46
C SER A 99 -7.90 -16.40 -3.80
N PHE A 100 -6.80 -15.90 -4.36
CA PHE A 100 -5.46 -15.96 -3.77
C PHE A 100 -5.43 -15.32 -2.38
N LEU A 101 -5.95 -14.10 -2.22
CA LEU A 101 -5.99 -13.41 -0.92
C LEU A 101 -6.88 -14.11 0.13
N LYS A 102 -7.90 -14.88 -0.29
CA LYS A 102 -8.69 -15.71 0.63
C LYS A 102 -7.87 -16.87 1.20
N ARG A 103 -6.92 -17.42 0.43
CA ARG A 103 -6.02 -18.50 0.87
C ARG A 103 -4.83 -17.94 1.65
N HIS A 104 -4.23 -16.85 1.19
CA HIS A 104 -3.08 -16.19 1.82
C HIS A 104 -3.52 -15.10 2.78
N THR A 105 -4.07 -15.52 3.92
CA THR A 105 -4.67 -14.61 4.91
C THR A 105 -3.67 -13.66 5.58
N ASN A 106 -2.36 -13.88 5.44
CA ASN A 106 -1.35 -12.92 5.89
C ASN A 106 -1.25 -11.68 5.01
N LEU A 107 -1.90 -11.67 3.84
CA LEU A 107 -1.92 -10.53 2.93
C LEU A 107 -3.25 -9.78 3.00
N ILE A 108 -3.19 -8.47 2.79
CA ILE A 108 -4.37 -7.61 2.67
C ILE A 108 -4.11 -6.50 1.66
N LEU A 109 -5.16 -6.05 1.00
CA LEU A 109 -5.11 -4.84 0.17
C LEU A 109 -5.31 -3.61 1.05
N LYS A 110 -4.35 -2.69 1.03
CA LYS A 110 -4.44 -1.39 1.69
C LYS A 110 -4.18 -0.26 0.72
N LYS A 111 -4.81 0.89 0.97
CA LYS A 111 -4.48 2.12 0.25
C LYS A 111 -3.07 2.54 0.65
N SER A 112 -2.17 2.65 -0.32
CA SER A 112 -0.81 3.15 -0.07
C SER A 112 -0.78 4.67 -0.05
N TYR A 113 0.13 5.22 0.74
CA TYR A 113 0.49 6.63 0.72
C TYR A 113 1.97 6.78 0.38
N PRO A 114 2.34 7.81 -0.40
CA PRO A 114 3.76 8.10 -0.61
C PRO A 114 4.41 8.49 0.72
N LEU A 115 5.57 7.92 1.00
CA LEU A 115 6.41 8.31 2.14
C LEU A 115 7.79 8.71 1.63
N GLU A 116 8.28 9.87 2.04
CA GLU A 116 9.61 10.32 1.65
C GLU A 116 10.68 9.44 2.27
N LYS A 117 11.71 9.08 1.48
CA LYS A 117 12.83 8.25 1.96
C LYS A 117 13.50 8.79 3.23
N LYS A 118 13.63 10.12 3.36
CA LYS A 118 14.19 10.74 4.56
C LYS A 118 13.32 10.51 5.79
N ARG A 119 11.99 10.60 5.64
CA ARG A 119 11.03 10.35 6.73
C ARG A 119 11.02 8.87 7.11
N ALA A 120 11.10 7.98 6.12
CA ALA A 120 11.17 6.53 6.35
C ALA A 120 12.46 6.08 7.08
N ALA A 121 13.53 6.88 7.02
CA ALA A 121 14.81 6.59 7.67
C ALA A 121 14.92 7.13 9.11
N LEU A 122 13.92 7.88 9.59
CA LEU A 122 13.92 8.42 10.94
C LEU A 122 13.64 7.31 11.96
N THR A 123 14.42 7.27 13.04
CA THR A 123 14.18 6.36 14.16
C THR A 123 13.37 7.03 15.27
N SER A 124 12.75 6.24 16.13
CA SER A 124 11.99 6.76 17.28
C SER A 124 12.89 7.61 18.19
N GLU A 125 14.13 7.19 18.40
CA GLU A 125 15.10 7.89 19.25
C GLU A 125 15.44 9.27 18.68
N GLN A 126 15.63 9.37 17.36
CA GLN A 126 15.89 10.66 16.70
C GLN A 126 14.69 11.61 16.83
N ILE A 127 13.47 11.06 16.76
CA ILE A 127 12.24 11.83 16.94
C ILE A 127 12.14 12.32 18.39
N GLU A 128 12.36 11.43 19.37
CA GLU A 128 12.33 11.76 20.79
C GLU A 128 13.40 12.79 21.17
N GLU A 129 14.64 12.62 20.68
CA GLU A 129 15.73 13.57 20.90
C GLU A 129 15.38 14.96 20.35
N TRP A 130 14.83 15.01 19.13
CA TRP A 130 14.41 16.26 18.51
C TRP A 130 13.31 16.96 19.32
N PHE A 131 12.27 16.24 19.74
CA PHE A 131 11.20 16.79 20.56
C PHE A 131 11.69 17.20 21.96
N GLY A 132 12.63 16.45 22.54
CA GLY A 132 13.28 16.81 23.80
C GLY A 132 14.04 18.13 23.69
N LEU A 133 14.84 18.30 22.63
CA LEU A 133 15.56 19.55 22.37
C LEU A 133 14.59 20.71 22.09
N LEU A 134 13.53 20.48 21.31
CA LEU A 134 12.50 21.48 21.05
C LEU A 134 11.84 21.95 22.36
N SER A 135 11.46 21.00 23.22
CA SER A 135 10.84 21.32 24.52
C SER A 135 11.78 22.14 25.41
N LYS A 136 13.06 21.79 25.44
CA LYS A 136 14.09 22.55 26.16
C LYS A 136 14.21 23.98 25.65
N VAL A 137 14.33 24.17 24.33
CA VAL A 137 14.45 25.50 23.72
C VAL A 137 13.21 26.36 24.00
N ILE A 138 12.01 25.77 23.92
CA ILE A 138 10.76 26.47 24.25
C ILE A 138 10.76 26.93 25.71
N GLY A 139 11.17 26.07 26.64
CA GLY A 139 11.22 26.39 28.07
C GLY A 139 12.28 27.45 28.42
N GLU A 140 13.51 27.29 27.93
CA GLU A 140 14.64 28.20 28.24
C GLU A 140 14.43 29.62 27.71
N ASN A 141 13.70 29.77 26.60
CA ASN A 141 13.46 31.08 25.97
C ASN A 141 12.05 31.61 26.23
N ASP A 142 11.28 30.96 27.12
CA ASP A 142 9.90 31.33 27.47
C ASP A 142 8.98 31.47 26.25
N LEU A 143 9.24 30.72 25.18
CA LEU A 143 8.52 30.85 23.90
C LEU A 143 7.04 30.46 24.03
N ALA A 144 6.69 29.73 25.09
CA ALA A 144 5.31 29.40 25.42
C ALA A 144 4.43 30.64 25.65
N ASN A 145 5.01 31.76 26.07
CA ASN A 145 4.30 33.03 26.23
C ASN A 145 4.20 33.83 24.92
N TRP A 146 4.89 33.38 23.86
CA TRP A 146 4.98 34.07 22.57
C TRP A 146 4.35 33.26 21.43
N LEU A 147 3.25 32.55 21.71
CA LEU A 147 2.54 31.71 20.72
C LEU A 147 2.13 32.48 19.46
N ALA A 148 1.83 33.77 19.58
CA ALA A 148 1.47 34.62 18.44
C ALA A 148 2.64 34.87 17.46
N GLN A 149 3.89 34.65 17.92
CA GLN A 149 5.11 34.85 17.13
C GLN A 149 5.72 33.52 16.64
N LEU A 150 5.22 32.39 17.13
CA LEU A 150 5.61 31.06 16.67
C LEU A 150 4.82 30.69 15.43
N PHE A 151 5.45 30.82 14.27
CA PHE A 151 4.85 30.44 12.99
C PHE A 151 5.38 29.09 12.52
N ASN A 152 4.46 28.23 12.10
CA ASN A 152 4.78 27.09 11.26
C ASN A 152 4.44 27.45 9.82
N CYS A 153 5.40 27.27 8.90
CA CYS A 153 5.15 27.42 7.47
C CYS A 153 5.48 26.09 6.78
N ASP A 154 4.57 25.60 5.93
CA ASP A 154 4.76 24.36 5.17
C ASP A 154 4.28 24.52 3.72
N GLU A 155 4.98 23.85 2.80
CA GLU A 155 4.71 23.89 1.36
C GLU A 155 3.87 22.67 0.95
N THR A 156 2.62 22.91 0.54
CA THR A 156 1.74 21.86 0.04
C THR A 156 1.79 21.83 -1.48
N GLY A 157 2.15 20.67 -2.01
CA GLY A 157 2.14 20.39 -3.43
C GLY A 157 0.77 20.04 -3.98
N LEU A 158 0.34 20.73 -5.03
CA LEU A 158 -0.82 20.36 -5.81
C LEU A 158 -0.33 19.72 -7.12
N SER A 159 -0.64 18.45 -7.29
CA SER A 159 -0.37 17.70 -8.52
C SER A 159 -1.67 17.14 -9.07
N ASP A 160 -1.88 17.26 -10.39
CA ASP A 160 -3.05 16.71 -11.07
C ASP A 160 -3.09 15.17 -11.10
N SER A 161 -1.98 14.52 -10.75
CA SER A 161 -1.87 13.07 -10.69
C SER A 161 -1.89 12.58 -9.25
N ILE A 162 -3.03 12.07 -8.82
CA ILE A 162 -3.16 11.31 -7.58
C ILE A 162 -3.69 9.93 -7.95
N SER A 163 -2.80 8.96 -8.10
CA SER A 163 -3.21 7.55 -8.04
C SER A 163 -2.73 6.95 -6.72
N TYR A 164 -3.56 7.13 -5.69
CA TYR A 164 -3.46 6.24 -4.53
C TYR A 164 -3.81 4.83 -5.01
N SER A 165 -2.81 3.98 -5.17
CA SER A 165 -3.03 2.59 -5.57
C SER A 165 -3.26 1.72 -4.33
N LYS A 166 -4.15 0.74 -4.47
CA LYS A 166 -4.24 -0.36 -3.50
C LYS A 166 -3.03 -1.26 -3.70
N VAL A 167 -2.32 -1.49 -2.61
CA VAL A 167 -1.12 -2.33 -2.57
C VAL A 167 -1.35 -3.56 -1.68
N LEU A 168 -0.68 -4.66 -2.01
CA LEU A 168 -0.65 -5.85 -1.18
C LEU A 168 0.41 -5.65 -0.09
N VAL A 169 -0.01 -5.82 1.17
CA VAL A 169 0.84 -5.71 2.36
C VAL A 169 0.53 -6.82 3.35
N HIS A 170 1.40 -6.99 4.34
CA HIS A 170 1.13 -7.88 5.44
C HIS A 170 -0.12 -7.42 6.23
N ARG A 171 -0.93 -8.37 6.71
CA ARG A 171 -2.24 -8.11 7.33
C ARG A 171 -2.13 -7.23 8.58
N ARG A 172 -1.05 -7.39 9.35
CA ARG A 172 -0.80 -6.64 10.59
C ARG A 172 -0.22 -5.23 10.35
N THR A 173 0.08 -4.86 9.10
CA THR A 173 0.59 -3.53 8.77
C THR A 173 -0.49 -2.50 9.03
N SER A 174 -0.27 -1.53 9.92
CA SER A 174 -1.28 -0.49 10.23
C SER A 174 -1.56 0.41 9.01
N ASN A 175 -0.52 1.11 8.55
CA ASN A 175 -0.56 2.00 7.40
C ASN A 175 0.38 1.48 6.31
N ALA A 176 -0.10 1.47 5.06
CA ALA A 176 0.71 1.08 3.91
C ALA A 176 1.37 2.32 3.31
N TYR A 177 2.69 2.27 3.16
CA TYR A 177 3.48 3.33 2.53
C TYR A 177 4.27 2.77 1.37
N ARG A 178 4.42 3.58 0.32
CA ARG A 178 5.38 3.35 -0.75
C ARG A 178 6.46 4.43 -0.64
N ILE A 179 7.70 4.01 -0.44
CA ILE A 179 8.82 4.93 -0.33
C ILE A 179 9.10 5.52 -1.72
N GLN A 180 9.01 6.84 -1.85
CA GLN A 180 9.25 7.53 -3.13
C GLN A 180 10.49 8.41 -3.09
N GLY A 181 11.20 8.43 -4.22
CA GLY A 181 12.34 9.31 -4.48
C GLY A 181 11.89 10.67 -5.02
N GLY A 182 11.60 11.61 -4.13
CA GLY A 182 11.25 13.00 -4.49
C GLY A 182 9.81 13.19 -4.96
N SER A 183 9.38 14.45 -5.01
CA SER A 183 8.04 14.86 -5.45
C SER A 183 7.90 14.73 -6.97
N GLY A 184 7.10 13.77 -7.45
CA GLY A 184 6.83 13.53 -8.86
C GLY A 184 5.86 14.52 -9.52
N GLY A 185 6.06 14.79 -10.83
CA GLY A 185 5.12 15.47 -11.73
C GLY A 185 5.61 16.77 -12.38
N LYS A 186 5.40 16.93 -13.70
CA LYS A 186 5.88 18.05 -14.55
C LYS A 186 5.06 19.35 -14.45
N SER A 187 3.91 19.34 -13.77
CA SER A 187 3.12 20.52 -13.40
C SER A 187 2.82 20.43 -11.91
N PHE A 188 3.50 21.26 -11.12
CA PHE A 188 3.34 21.33 -9.68
C PHE A 188 3.15 22.78 -9.33
N THR A 189 1.93 23.13 -8.92
CA THR A 189 1.67 24.40 -8.24
C THR A 189 1.76 24.08 -6.75
N SER A 190 2.63 24.76 -6.02
CA SER A 190 2.63 24.65 -4.57
C SER A 190 1.93 25.85 -3.95
N VAL A 191 1.32 25.61 -2.79
CA VAL A 191 0.81 26.66 -1.93
C VAL A 191 1.52 26.54 -0.60
N MET A 192 2.16 27.61 -0.17
CA MET A 192 2.75 27.70 1.16
C MET A 192 1.72 28.30 2.11
N PHE A 193 1.37 27.53 3.12
CA PHE A 193 0.54 27.98 4.22
C PHE A 193 1.45 28.34 5.39
N CYS A 194 1.15 29.45 6.06
CA CYS A 194 1.85 29.80 7.27
C CYS A 194 0.89 30.25 8.36
N ALA A 195 0.94 29.59 9.51
CA ALA A 195 0.03 29.84 10.62
C ALA A 195 0.81 29.99 11.92
N SER A 196 0.36 30.91 12.77
CA SER A 196 0.88 31.03 14.13
C SER A 196 0.33 29.92 15.04
N ALA A 197 0.98 29.68 16.18
CA ALA A 197 0.50 28.74 17.19
C ALA A 197 -0.83 29.18 17.85
N THR A 198 -1.24 30.44 17.68
CA THR A 198 -2.58 30.93 18.09
C THR A 198 -3.68 30.65 17.07
N GLY A 199 -3.33 30.10 15.89
CA GLY A 199 -4.27 29.82 14.81
C GLY A 199 -4.43 30.96 13.79
N PHE A 200 -3.75 32.09 13.97
CA PHE A 200 -3.74 33.15 12.96
C PHE A 200 -3.02 32.68 11.69
N LEU A 201 -3.74 32.65 10.57
CA LEU A 201 -3.27 32.22 9.26
C LEU A 201 -2.84 33.45 8.43
N LEU A 202 -1.60 33.45 7.95
CA LEU A 202 -1.14 34.43 6.97
C LEU A 202 -1.77 34.13 5.60
N PRO A 203 -1.94 35.15 4.73
CA PRO A 203 -2.42 34.92 3.37
C PRO A 203 -1.60 33.82 2.68
N PRO A 204 -2.26 32.84 2.02
CA PRO A 204 -1.54 31.76 1.38
C PRO A 204 -0.63 32.31 0.28
N PHE A 205 0.55 31.70 0.16
CA PHE A 205 1.49 32.06 -0.89
C PHE A 205 1.41 31.03 -2.01
N VAL A 206 1.02 31.46 -3.20
CA VAL A 206 1.01 30.57 -4.37
C VAL A 206 2.40 30.59 -4.99
N VAL A 207 3.05 29.43 -5.01
CA VAL A 207 4.41 29.24 -5.50
C VAL A 207 4.36 28.59 -6.87
N TYR A 208 4.79 29.34 -7.87
CA TYR A 208 4.94 28.82 -9.24
C TYR A 208 6.40 28.49 -9.53
N LYS A 209 6.62 27.29 -10.05
CA LYS A 209 7.91 26.90 -10.63
C LYS A 209 8.06 27.52 -12.03
N SER A 210 8.43 28.80 -12.06
CA SER A 210 8.57 29.58 -13.30
C SER A 210 9.81 30.49 -13.25
N LYS A 211 10.16 31.08 -14.39
CA LYS A 211 11.12 32.20 -14.46
C LYS A 211 10.44 33.57 -14.43
N ARG A 212 9.13 33.64 -14.70
CA ARG A 212 8.35 34.88 -14.87
C ARG A 212 6.93 34.73 -14.30
N LEU A 213 6.39 35.84 -13.78
CA LEU A 213 5.01 35.92 -13.32
C LEU A 213 4.17 36.36 -14.50
N TYR A 214 3.19 35.53 -14.84
CA TYR A 214 2.22 35.84 -15.88
C TYR A 214 1.02 36.51 -15.20
N GLN A 215 0.55 37.63 -15.76
CA GLN A 215 -0.54 38.41 -15.19
C GLN A 215 -1.83 37.56 -15.09
N GLU A 216 -2.00 36.66 -16.05
CA GLU A 216 -3.09 35.70 -16.16
C GLU A 216 -3.20 34.77 -14.94
N TRP A 217 -2.10 34.55 -14.20
CA TRP A 217 -2.10 33.73 -12.98
C TRP A 217 -2.59 34.49 -11.74
N CYS A 218 -2.68 35.83 -11.83
CA CYS A 218 -3.00 36.70 -10.70
C CYS A 218 -4.47 37.20 -10.74
N PHE A 219 -5.26 36.81 -11.74
CA PHE A 219 -6.65 37.24 -11.89
C PHE A 219 -7.63 36.28 -11.21
N GLY A 220 -8.53 36.81 -10.36
CA GLY A 220 -9.76 36.12 -9.95
C GLY A 220 -9.95 35.85 -8.45
N ASP A 221 -9.02 36.22 -7.57
CA ASP A 221 -9.11 35.77 -6.17
C ASP A 221 -9.50 36.87 -5.17
N HIS A 222 -10.63 36.67 -4.48
CA HIS A 222 -11.22 37.65 -3.55
C HIS A 222 -10.43 37.80 -2.23
N GLN A 223 -9.44 36.95 -1.95
CA GLN A 223 -8.66 36.94 -0.70
C GLN A 223 -7.21 37.46 -0.81
N ARG A 224 -6.78 38.00 -1.96
CA ARG A 224 -5.41 38.55 -2.18
C ARG A 224 -4.27 37.61 -1.71
N PRO A 225 -4.13 36.41 -2.30
CA PRO A 225 -2.94 35.59 -2.08
C PRO A 225 -1.67 36.32 -2.55
N ILE A 226 -0.54 36.03 -1.92
CA ILE A 226 0.77 36.57 -2.32
C ILE A 226 1.41 35.60 -3.31
N PHE A 227 1.71 36.06 -4.52
CA PHE A 227 2.33 35.23 -5.54
C PHE A 227 3.85 35.26 -5.44
N LEU A 228 4.46 34.08 -5.37
CA LEU A 228 5.91 33.91 -5.33
C LEU A 228 6.39 33.06 -6.51
N ILE A 229 7.54 33.44 -7.05
CA ILE A 229 8.21 32.69 -8.11
C ILE A 229 9.54 32.22 -7.61
N LEU A 230 9.77 30.93 -7.74
CA LEU A 230 11.05 30.33 -7.44
C LEU A 230 11.56 29.54 -8.65
N LYS A 231 12.88 29.59 -8.87
CA LYS A 231 13.55 28.75 -9.88
C LYS A 231 13.49 27.25 -9.51
N SER A 232 13.20 26.95 -8.25
CA SER A 232 13.04 25.61 -7.66
C SER A 232 12.12 25.70 -6.43
N ASN A 233 11.44 24.62 -6.06
CA ASN A 233 10.64 24.58 -4.81
C ASN A 233 11.52 24.94 -3.59
N PHE A 234 10.92 25.53 -2.56
CA PHE A 234 11.66 26.11 -1.41
C PHE A 234 12.52 25.06 -0.69
N LEU A 235 12.03 23.82 -0.61
CA LEU A 235 12.71 22.69 0.03
C LEU A 235 13.61 21.85 -0.90
N ALA A 236 13.72 22.21 -2.18
CA ALA A 236 14.66 21.55 -3.08
C ALA A 236 16.09 22.05 -2.79
N LYS A 237 16.72 21.52 -1.74
CA LYS A 237 18.16 21.70 -1.53
C LYS A 237 18.88 21.34 -2.83
N LYS A 238 19.67 22.27 -3.36
CA LYS A 238 20.73 21.95 -4.32
C LYS A 238 21.52 20.80 -3.72
N LYS A 239 21.52 19.65 -4.39
CA LYS A 239 22.58 18.66 -4.20
C LYS A 239 23.89 19.38 -4.55
N GLN A 240 24.73 19.63 -3.56
CA GLN A 240 26.17 19.72 -3.79
C GLN A 240 26.68 18.32 -4.05
#